data_AF-A0A3M1E712-F1
#
_entry.id   AF-A0A3M1E712-F1
#
_cell.length_a   1.000
_cell.length_b   1.000
_cell.length_c   1.000
_cell.angle_alpha   90.00
_cell.angle_beta   90.00
_cell.angle_gamma   90.00
#
_symmetry.space_group_name_H-M   'P 1'
#
loop_
_entity.id
_entity.type
_entity.pdbx_description
1 polymer ?
#
loop_
_entity_poly.entity_id
_entity_poly.type
_entity_poly.pdbx_seq_one_letter_code
_entity_poly.pdbx_strand_id
1 'polypeptide(L)'
;MVQLPPDAVVLGGNTCEPHHAVRFAPKAWGVQFHPEFDAAAIRHYIRHQRPHLQSDSAMQHLLDAVAELPDRTLVLRRFCTLCHQASRPGRKKGGNARALPPW
;
A
#
# COMPACT_ATOMS: atom_id res chain seq x y z
N MET A 1 -10.64 -1.81 -16.56
CA MET A 1 -9.73 -1.00 -15.72
C MET A 1 -10.52 0.17 -15.17
N VAL A 2 -10.31 0.50 -13.89
CA VAL A 2 -10.91 1.68 -13.26
C VAL A 2 -10.27 2.94 -13.84
N GLN A 3 -11.09 3.90 -14.29
CA GLN A 3 -10.60 5.22 -14.65
C GLN A 3 -10.39 6.04 -13.38
N LEU A 4 -9.19 6.62 -13.24
CA LEU A 4 -8.90 7.51 -12.13
C LEU A 4 -9.47 8.91 -12.40
N PRO A 5 -9.85 9.65 -11.34
CA PRO A 5 -10.22 11.05 -11.47
C PRO A 5 -9.08 11.88 -12.12
N PRO A 6 -9.40 13.01 -12.75
CA PRO A 6 -8.41 14.01 -13.14
C PRO A 6 -7.50 14.35 -11.95
N ASP A 7 -6.21 14.59 -12.23
CA ASP A 7 -5.18 14.96 -11.26
C ASP A 7 -4.78 13.87 -10.23
N ALA A 8 -5.37 12.68 -10.31
CA ALA A 8 -4.92 11.55 -9.52
C ALA A 8 -3.50 11.13 -9.94
N VAL A 9 -2.66 10.85 -8.95
CA VAL A 9 -1.26 10.44 -9.17
C VAL A 9 -1.09 8.98 -8.76
N VAL A 10 -0.68 8.14 -9.70
CA VAL A 10 -0.31 6.74 -9.43
C VAL A 10 1.06 6.70 -8.77
N LEU A 11 1.13 6.08 -7.59
CA LEU A 11 2.35 5.95 -6.79
C LEU A 11 2.94 4.54 -6.85
N GLY A 12 2.15 3.56 -7.29
CA GLY A 12 2.59 2.17 -7.43
C GLY A 12 1.60 1.33 -8.20
N GLY A 13 2.12 0.38 -8.96
CA GLY A 13 1.39 -0.55 -9.79
C GLY A 13 2.32 -1.61 -10.39
N ASN A 14 1.76 -2.56 -11.13
CA ASN A 14 2.51 -3.51 -11.95
C ASN A 14 1.81 -3.73 -13.30
N THR A 15 2.29 -4.69 -14.08
CA THR A 15 1.75 -5.01 -15.41
C THR A 15 0.34 -5.63 -15.38
N CYS A 16 -0.05 -6.24 -14.26
CA CYS A 16 -1.35 -6.87 -14.09
C CYS A 16 -2.39 -5.87 -13.55
N GLU A 17 -2.00 -5.03 -12.60
CA GLU A 17 -2.84 -4.01 -11.97
C GLU A 17 -2.04 -2.70 -11.83
N PRO A 18 -2.38 -1.67 -12.62
CA PRO A 18 -1.61 -0.43 -12.65
C PRO A 18 -1.85 0.46 -11.42
N HIS A 19 -2.91 0.23 -10.63
CA HIS A 19 -3.35 1.15 -9.58
C HIS A 19 -3.29 0.55 -8.17
N HIS A 20 -2.12 0.07 -7.74
CA HIS A 20 -1.94 -0.45 -6.37
C HIS A 20 -1.95 0.66 -5.31
N ALA A 21 -1.46 1.85 -5.63
CA ALA A 21 -1.45 3.01 -4.75
C ALA A 21 -1.68 4.29 -5.55
N VAL A 22 -2.62 5.12 -5.11
CA VAL A 22 -3.01 6.35 -5.80
C VAL A 22 -3.21 7.48 -4.79
N ARG A 23 -2.72 8.68 -5.11
CA ARG A 23 -3.07 9.92 -4.41
C ARG A 23 -4.17 10.65 -5.18
N PHE A 24 -5.32 10.85 -4.55
CA PHE A 24 -6.48 11.54 -5.13
C PHE A 24 -6.51 13.05 -4.81
N ALA A 25 -5.90 13.46 -3.70
CA ALA A 25 -5.83 14.85 -3.27
C ALA A 25 -4.60 15.08 -2.38
N PRO A 26 -4.24 16.33 -1.99
CA PRO A 26 -3.08 16.58 -1.14
C PRO A 26 -3.04 15.79 0.19
N LYS A 27 -4.21 15.38 0.69
CA LYS A 27 -4.37 14.59 1.93
C LYS A 27 -5.28 13.36 1.76
N ALA A 28 -5.45 12.85 0.55
CA ALA A 28 -6.29 11.67 0.28
C ALA A 28 -5.57 10.65 -0.60
N TRP A 29 -5.52 9.40 -0.15
CA TRP A 29 -4.87 8.28 -0.82
C TRP A 29 -5.75 7.03 -0.79
N GLY A 30 -5.57 6.17 -1.78
CA GLY A 30 -6.08 4.80 -1.77
C GLY A 30 -4.93 3.82 -2.00
N VAL A 31 -4.99 2.68 -1.32
CA VAL A 31 -4.07 1.55 -1.50
C VAL A 31 -4.88 0.26 -1.64
N GLN A 32 -4.40 -0.66 -2.47
CA GLN A 32 -5.05 -1.95 -2.69
C GLN A 32 -4.38 -3.10 -1.92
N PHE A 33 -3.12 -2.95 -1.54
CA PHE A 33 -2.44 -3.92 -0.69
C PHE A 33 -2.83 -3.73 0.78
N HIS A 34 -2.68 -4.81 1.55
CA HIS A 34 -3.00 -4.89 2.98
C HIS A 34 -1.73 -4.92 3.82
N PRO A 35 -1.03 -3.78 4.05
CA PRO A 35 0.18 -3.75 4.87
C PRO A 35 -0.09 -4.14 6.34
N GLU A 36 -1.36 -4.19 6.75
CA GLU A 36 -1.83 -4.60 8.06
C GLU A 36 -1.91 -6.13 8.25
N PHE A 37 -1.93 -6.92 7.17
CA PHE A 37 -2.03 -8.37 7.29
C PHE A 37 -0.68 -9.00 7.64
N ASP A 38 -0.71 -9.92 8.60
CA ASP A 38 0.42 -10.78 8.91
C ASP A 38 0.35 -12.14 8.21
N ALA A 39 1.41 -12.95 8.33
CA ALA A 39 1.42 -14.25 7.67
C ALA A 39 0.28 -15.15 8.15
N ALA A 40 -0.14 -15.03 9.42
CA ALA A 40 -1.27 -15.79 9.95
C ALA A 40 -2.59 -15.36 9.30
N ALA A 41 -2.84 -14.06 9.18
CA ALA A 41 -3.99 -13.48 8.48
C ALA A 41 -4.01 -13.88 7.01
N ILE A 42 -2.86 -13.82 6.31
CA ILE A 42 -2.74 -14.23 4.90
C ILE A 42 -3.02 -15.74 4.76
N ARG A 43 -2.46 -16.58 5.63
CA ARG A 43 -2.74 -18.03 5.62
C ARG A 43 -4.22 -18.33 5.86
N HIS A 44 -4.86 -17.61 6.78
CA HIS A 44 -6.29 -17.74 7.03
C HIS A 44 -7.10 -17.31 5.81
N TYR A 45 -6.76 -16.18 5.20
CA TYR A 45 -7.39 -15.68 3.99
C TYR A 45 -7.30 -16.68 2.83
N ILE A 46 -6.11 -17.25 2.57
CA ILE A 46 -5.91 -18.28 1.53
C ILE A 46 -6.83 -19.48 1.77
N ARG A 47 -6.91 -19.98 3.00
CA ARG A 47 -7.79 -21.11 3.35
C ARG A 47 -9.27 -20.77 3.17
N HIS A 48 -9.67 -19.55 3.53
CA HIS A 48 -11.04 -19.07 3.33
C HIS A 48 -11.40 -18.99 1.83
N GLN A 49 -10.44 -18.63 0.97
CA GLN A 49 -10.61 -18.56 -0.48
C GLN A 49 -10.57 -19.93 -1.17
N ARG A 50 -10.43 -21.05 -0.44
CA ARG A 50 -10.38 -22.41 -1.01
C ARG A 50 -11.46 -22.72 -2.06
N PRO A 51 -12.73 -22.29 -1.90
CA PRO A 51 -13.79 -22.52 -2.91
C PRO A 51 -13.52 -21.87 -4.27
N HIS A 52 -12.66 -20.85 -4.33
CA HIS A 52 -12.30 -20.11 -5.54
C HIS A 52 -10.97 -20.56 -6.15
N LEU A 53 -10.27 -21.50 -5.51
CA LEU A 53 -9.00 -22.03 -5.99
C LEU A 53 -9.21 -23.28 -6.85
N GLN A 54 -8.41 -23.38 -7.91
CA GLN A 54 -8.51 -24.46 -8.91
C GLN A 54 -8.26 -25.86 -8.33
N SER A 55 -7.43 -25.96 -7.29
CA SER A 55 -7.06 -27.23 -6.66
C SER A 55 -6.47 -27.03 -5.27
N ASP A 56 -6.34 -28.12 -4.50
CA ASP A 56 -5.57 -28.11 -3.25
C ASP A 56 -4.08 -27.80 -3.48
N SER A 57 -3.52 -28.25 -4.60
CA SER A 57 -2.12 -27.96 -4.95
C SER A 57 -1.87 -26.47 -5.24
N ALA A 58 -2.86 -25.77 -5.81
CA ALA A 58 -2.80 -24.32 -5.99
C ALA A 58 -2.84 -23.59 -4.63
N MET A 59 -3.70 -24.04 -3.71
CA MET A 59 -3.74 -23.52 -2.35
C MET A 59 -2.41 -23.74 -1.62
N GLN A 60 -1.83 -24.94 -1.72
CA GLN A 60 -0.57 -25.26 -1.05
C GLN A 60 0.57 -24.38 -1.57
N HIS A 61 0.68 -24.18 -2.89
CA HIS A 61 1.64 -23.24 -3.46
C HIS A 61 1.53 -21.83 -2.89
N LEU A 62 0.31 -21.32 -2.73
CA LEU A 62 0.08 -20.00 -2.12
C LEU A 62 0.50 -19.98 -0.65
N LEU A 63 0.20 -21.03 0.11
CA LEU A 63 0.57 -21.14 1.52
C LEU A 63 2.09 -21.22 1.72
N ASP A 64 2.79 -21.91 0.83
CA ASP A 64 4.25 -22.05 0.86
C ASP A 64 4.94 -20.73 0.49
N ALA A 65 4.32 -19.93 -0.38
CA ALA A 65 4.80 -18.60 -0.75
C ALA A 65 4.60 -17.53 0.35
N VAL A 66 3.82 -17.81 1.40
CA VAL A 66 3.63 -16.85 2.50
C VAL A 66 4.90 -16.73 3.32
N ALA A 67 5.53 -15.56 3.24
CA ALA A 67 6.69 -15.19 4.05
C ALA A 67 6.33 -14.17 5.13
N GLU A 68 7.05 -14.23 6.25
CA GLU A 68 7.03 -13.14 7.23
C GLU A 68 7.83 -11.95 6.72
N LEU A 69 7.26 -10.74 6.83
CA LEU A 69 7.97 -9.50 6.51
C LEU A 69 8.53 -8.89 7.81
N PRO A 70 9.87 -8.67 7.89
CA PRO A 70 10.53 -8.16 9.11
C PRO A 70 9.99 -6.82 9.63
N ASP A 71 9.45 -5.95 8.76
CA ASP A 71 8.77 -4.72 9.17
C ASP A 71 7.50 -4.47 8.34
N ARG A 72 6.46 -5.28 8.60
CA ARG A 72 5.14 -5.12 7.97
C ARG A 72 4.54 -3.72 8.19
N THR A 73 4.89 -3.10 9.31
CA THR A 73 4.33 -1.81 9.70
C THR A 73 5.07 -0.61 9.10
N LEU A 74 6.20 -0.82 8.39
CA LEU A 74 7.05 0.26 7.90
C LEU A 74 6.26 1.29 7.08
N VAL A 75 5.41 0.80 6.16
CA VAL A 75 4.59 1.65 5.30
C VAL A 75 3.61 2.47 6.14
N LEU A 76 2.88 1.83 7.07
CA LEU A 76 1.92 2.49 7.94
C LEU A 76 2.60 3.50 8.87
N ARG A 77 3.74 3.14 9.47
CA ARG A 77 4.52 4.04 10.35
C ARG A 77 5.03 5.26 9.61
N ARG A 78 5.59 5.07 8.40
CA ARG A 78 6.03 6.18 7.55
C ARG A 78 4.86 7.06 7.15
N PHE A 79 3.73 6.47 6.78
CA PHE A 79 2.51 7.20 6.46
C PHE A 79 2.04 8.06 7.63
N CYS A 80 1.87 7.48 8.83
CA CYS A 80 1.49 8.23 10.04
C CYS A 80 2.47 9.37 10.33
N THR A 81 3.78 9.11 10.21
CA THR A 81 4.82 10.14 10.43
C THR A 81 4.64 11.32 9.48
N LEU A 82 4.42 11.07 8.19
CA LEU A 82 4.19 12.10 7.18
C LEU A 82 2.88 12.87 7.44
N CYS A 83 1.79 12.18 7.80
CA CYS A 83 0.52 12.81 8.15
C CYS A 83 0.65 13.73 9.38
N HIS A 84 1.40 13.30 10.40
CA HIS A 84 1.67 14.13 11.58
C HIS A 84 2.51 15.36 11.23
N GLN A 85 3.54 15.22 10.40
CA GLN A 85 4.38 16.35 9.96
C GLN A 85 3.57 17.37 9.14
N ALA A 86 2.71 16.91 8.23
CA ALA A 86 1.84 17.76 7.41
C ALA A 86 0.70 18.43 8.20
N SER A 87 0.43 17.99 9.43
CA SER A 87 -0.62 18.53 10.30
C SER A 87 -0.10 19.56 11.31
N ARG A 88 1.21 19.76 11.44
CA ARG A 88 1.77 20.79 12.32
C ARG A 88 1.49 22.20 11.72
N PRO A 89 0.92 23.15 12.48
CA PRO A 89 0.76 24.52 12.01
C PRO A 89 2.13 25.11 11.66
N GLY A 90 2.18 25.81 10.52
CA GLY A 90 3.40 26.07 9.76
C GLY A 90 4.57 26.60 10.57
N ARG A 91 5.71 25.91 10.47
CA ARG A 91 7.02 26.55 10.65
C ARG A 91 7.09 27.66 9.60
N LYS A 92 7.15 28.93 10.02
CA LYS A 92 7.41 30.04 9.09
C LYS A 92 8.61 29.66 8.21
N LYS A 93 8.42 29.72 6.89
CA LYS A 93 9.47 29.48 5.90
C LYS A 93 10.58 30.53 6.08
N GLY A 94 11.58 30.21 6.90
CA GLY A 94 12.94 30.70 6.69
C GLY A 94 13.52 29.92 5.53
N GLY A 95 13.83 30.61 4.44
CA GLY A 95 14.15 30.00 3.16
C GLY A 95 15.30 28.99 3.22
N ASN A 96 15.04 27.79 2.72
CA ASN A 96 15.84 27.18 1.65
C ASN A 96 15.00 26.03 1.07
N ALA A 97 14.54 26.17 -0.17
CA ALA A 97 13.74 25.17 -0.85
C ALA A 97 14.65 23.97 -1.18
N ARG A 98 14.62 22.92 -0.36
CA ARG A 98 15.11 21.62 -0.79
C ARG A 98 13.96 20.94 -1.53
N ALA A 99 14.12 20.80 -2.85
CA ALA A 99 13.19 20.09 -3.70
C ALA A 99 12.92 18.69 -3.13
N LEU A 100 11.63 18.33 -3.04
CA LEU A 100 11.24 16.95 -2.79
C LEU A 100 11.63 16.12 -4.02
N PRO A 101 12.21 14.91 -3.84
CA PRO A 101 12.55 14.04 -4.95
C PRO A 101 11.29 13.62 -5.74
N PRO A 102 11.43 13.29 -7.04
CA PRO A 102 10.32 12.95 -7.91
C PRO A 102 9.89 11.51 -7.63
N TRP A 103 9.15 11.32 -6.56
CA TRP A 103 8.28 10.16 -6.40
C TRP A 103 6.93 10.61 -5.84
#